data_AF-A0A9X3EYM7-F1
#
_entry.id   AF-A0A9X3EYM7-F1
#
_cell.length_a   1.000
_cell.length_b   1.000
_cell.length_c   1.000
_cell.angle_alpha   90.00
_cell.angle_beta   90.00
_cell.angle_gamma   90.00
#
_symmetry.space_group_name_H-M   'P 1'
#
loop_
_entity.id
_entity.type
_entity.pdbx_description
1 polymer ?
#
loop_
_entity_poly.entity_id
_entity_poly.type
_entity_poly.pdbx_seq_one_letter_code
_entity_poly.pdbx_strand_id
1 'polypeptide(L)'
;MLARPASLFDIAAFSFSGYVTLTPTLLLGVRWRRFTAAGAIASIVAGNLALGLAFAGVLPAPFGVLPVAWGLVAAIAGALVGTALSRPPPAHVVTRALGPA
;
A
#
# COMPACT_ATOMS: atom_id res chain seq x y z
N MET A 1 -20.11 -3.70 25.88
CA MET A 1 -20.65 -3.83 24.51
C MET A 1 -20.07 -5.10 23.91
N LEU A 2 -20.83 -6.19 23.90
CA LEU A 2 -20.46 -7.40 23.18
C LEU A 2 -20.55 -7.05 21.69
N ALA A 3 -19.42 -7.04 20.99
CA ALA A 3 -19.40 -6.74 19.57
C ALA A 3 -20.48 -7.59 18.88
N ARG A 4 -21.36 -6.96 18.09
CA ARG A 4 -22.21 -7.71 17.16
C ARG A 4 -21.28 -8.65 16.40
N PRO A 5 -21.64 -9.93 16.17
CA PRO A 5 -20.82 -10.80 15.35
C PRO A 5 -20.60 -10.08 14.02
N ALA A 6 -19.38 -9.57 13.82
CA ALA A 6 -19.00 -9.00 12.55
C ALA A 6 -19.22 -10.11 11.52
N SER A 7 -19.84 -9.79 10.39
CA SER A 7 -20.06 -10.81 9.38
C SER A 7 -18.70 -11.40 8.98
N LEU A 8 -18.69 -12.65 8.53
CA LEU A 8 -17.48 -13.26 7.98
C LEU A 8 -16.86 -12.37 6.89
N PHE A 9 -17.69 -11.65 6.13
CA PHE A 9 -17.26 -10.69 5.12
C PHE A 9 -16.57 -9.45 5.71
N ASP A 10 -17.02 -8.94 6.86
CA ASP A 10 -16.38 -7.79 7.53
C ASP A 10 -14.98 -8.16 8.05
N ILE A 11 -14.88 -9.35 8.67
CA ILE A 11 -13.60 -9.87 9.17
C ILE A 11 -12.64 -10.13 8.00
N ALA A 12 -13.13 -10.75 6.93
CA ALA A 12 -12.35 -10.99 5.71
C ALA A 12 -11.90 -9.67 5.08
N ALA A 13 -12.80 -8.70 4.92
CA ALA A 13 -12.48 -7.40 4.36
C ALA A 13 -11.40 -6.68 5.18
N PHE A 14 -11.51 -6.67 6.50
CA PHE A 14 -10.49 -6.09 7.39
C PHE A 14 -9.15 -6.82 7.25
N SER A 15 -9.16 -8.15 7.33
CA SER A 15 -7.94 -8.97 7.32
C SER A 15 -7.19 -8.90 5.99
N PHE A 16 -7.91 -8.92 4.86
CA PHE A 16 -7.30 -8.87 3.53
C PHE A 16 -6.86 -7.47 3.11
N SER A 17 -7.42 -6.41 3.72
CA SER A 17 -7.07 -5.04 3.39
C SER A 17 -5.58 -4.75 3.57
N GLY A 18 -4.94 -5.28 4.62
CA GLY A 18 -3.51 -5.10 4.87
C GLY A 18 -2.61 -5.71 3.79
N TYR A 19 -3.00 -6.87 3.22
CA TYR A 19 -2.25 -7.47 2.12
C TYR A 19 -2.37 -6.67 0.83
N VAL A 20 -3.56 -6.13 0.55
CA VAL A 20 -3.80 -5.32 -0.65
C VAL A 20 -3.00 -4.02 -0.60
N THR A 21 -2.91 -3.33 0.54
CA THR A 21 -2.13 -2.09 0.66
C THR A 21 -0.62 -2.31 0.52
N LEU A 22 -0.11 -3.51 0.80
CA LEU A 22 1.29 -3.88 0.58
C LEU A 22 1.61 -4.28 -0.88
N THR A 23 0.59 -4.67 -1.64
CA THR A 23 0.76 -5.19 -3.01
C THR A 23 1.54 -4.23 -3.93
N PRO A 24 1.27 -2.91 -3.97
CA PRO A 24 2.04 -1.97 -4.80
C PRO A 24 3.53 -1.96 -4.43
N THR A 25 3.84 -1.93 -3.14
CA THR A 25 5.22 -1.90 -2.64
C THR A 25 6.00 -3.15 -3.05
N LEU A 26 5.38 -4.32 -2.88
CA LEU A 26 6.02 -5.61 -3.22
C LEU A 26 6.20 -5.74 -4.74
N LEU A 27 5.15 -5.45 -5.51
CA LEU A 27 5.19 -5.56 -6.97
C LEU A 27 6.24 -4.62 -7.58
N LEU A 28 6.25 -3.35 -7.15
CA LEU A 28 7.22 -2.37 -7.62
C LEU A 28 8.64 -2.69 -7.13
N GLY A 29 8.79 -3.20 -5.92
CA GLY A 29 10.09 -3.63 -5.39
C GLY A 29 10.75 -4.74 -6.21
N VAL A 30 9.98 -5.67 -6.78
CA VAL A 30 10.53 -6.77 -7.58
C VAL A 30 10.58 -6.48 -9.08
N ARG A 31 9.72 -5.59 -9.60
CA ARG A 31 9.64 -5.30 -11.06
C ARG A 31 10.31 -4.01 -11.47
N TRP A 32 10.43 -3.03 -10.59
CA TRP A 32 10.89 -1.70 -10.96
C TRP A 32 12.25 -1.39 -10.35
N ARG A 33 13.30 -1.55 -11.15
CA ARG A 33 14.72 -1.34 -10.75
C ARG A 33 15.02 0.07 -10.19
N ARG A 34 14.17 1.07 -10.50
CA ARG A 34 14.27 2.45 -9.98
C ARG A 34 13.56 2.63 -8.63
N PHE A 35 12.73 1.67 -8.20
CA PHE A 35 11.95 1.81 -6.97
C PHE A 35 12.87 2.01 -5.76
N THR A 36 12.58 3.03 -4.96
CA THR A 36 13.47 3.45 -3.88
C THR A 36 12.93 3.04 -2.51
N ALA A 37 13.82 3.00 -1.52
CA ALA A 37 13.41 2.79 -0.13
C ALA A 37 12.44 3.88 0.37
N ALA A 38 12.65 5.13 -0.06
CA ALA A 38 11.74 6.23 0.25
C ALA A 38 10.35 6.02 -0.38
N GLY A 39 10.29 5.57 -1.63
CA GLY A 39 9.05 5.16 -2.30
C GLY A 39 8.34 4.01 -1.58
N ALA A 40 9.09 3.00 -1.14
CA ALA A 40 8.54 1.87 -0.39
C ALA A 40 7.93 2.29 0.95
N ILE A 41 8.64 3.12 1.72
CA ILE A 41 8.16 3.63 3.00
C ILE A 41 6.93 4.52 2.79
N ALA A 42 6.99 5.46 1.84
CA ALA A 42 5.88 6.35 1.52
C ALA A 42 4.63 5.57 1.09
N SER A 43 4.79 4.53 0.28
CA SER A 43 3.72 3.61 -0.12
C SER A 43 3.05 2.95 1.09
N ILE A 44 3.83 2.31 1.97
CA ILE A 44 3.31 1.60 3.15
C ILE A 44 2.58 2.57 4.08
N VAL A 45 3.20 3.72 4.37
CA VAL A 45 2.64 4.71 5.29
C VAL A 45 1.36 5.32 4.72
N ALA A 46 1.39 5.79 3.47
CA ALA A 46 0.21 6.38 2.84
C ALA A 46 -0.95 5.39 2.74
N GLY A 47 -0.67 4.13 2.36
CA GLY A 47 -1.67 3.09 2.25
C GLY A 47 -2.34 2.74 3.57
N ASN A 48 -1.56 2.57 4.64
CA ASN A 48 -2.12 2.26 5.96
C ASN A 48 -2.85 3.46 6.59
N LEU A 49 -2.35 4.68 6.41
CA LEU A 49 -3.04 5.88 6.88
C LEU A 49 -4.39 6.05 6.19
N ALA A 50 -4.44 5.95 4.86
CA ALA A 50 -5.69 6.07 4.12
C ALA A 50 -6.67 4.94 4.47
N LEU A 51 -6.18 3.71 4.64
CA LEU A 51 -6.99 2.59 5.10
C LEU A 51 -7.59 2.83 6.49
N GLY A 52 -6.77 3.30 7.44
CA GLY A 52 -7.22 3.64 8.79
C GLY A 52 -8.27 4.74 8.79
N LEU A 53 -8.06 5.81 8.01
CA LEU A 53 -9.04 6.89 7.83
C LEU A 53 -10.34 6.39 7.19
N ALA A 54 -10.28 5.47 6.24
CA ALA A 54 -11.46 4.87 5.64
C ALA A 54 -12.25 4.00 6.64
N PHE A 55 -11.58 3.17 7.44
CA PHE A 55 -12.25 2.42 8.51
C PHE A 55 -12.79 3.30 9.63
N ALA A 56 -12.16 4.44 9.90
CA ALA A 56 -12.65 5.44 10.85
C ALA A 56 -13.85 6.24 10.31
N GLY A 57 -14.28 6.02 9.06
CA GLY A 57 -15.40 6.73 8.44
C GLY A 57 -15.08 8.17 8.00
N VAL A 58 -13.80 8.54 7.94
CA VAL A 58 -13.36 9.87 7.52
C VAL A 58 -13.37 10.01 6.00
N LEU A 59 -13.06 8.93 5.27
CA LEU A 59 -13.07 8.90 3.81
C LEU A 59 -14.42 8.40 3.28
N PRO A 60 -14.92 8.97 2.16
CA PRO A 60 -16.22 8.59 1.62
C PRO A 60 -16.18 7.18 1.02
N ALA A 61 -17.31 6.48 1.07
CA ALA A 61 -17.49 5.16 0.42
C ALA A 61 -18.52 5.27 -0.72
N PRO A 62 -18.23 6.03 -1.81
CA PRO A 62 -19.17 6.21 -2.89
C PRO A 62 -19.47 4.86 -3.55
N PHE A 63 -20.71 4.58 -3.96
CA PHE A 63 -21.05 3.33 -4.67
C PHE A 63 -20.68 2.02 -3.95
N GLY A 64 -20.49 2.06 -2.63
CA GLY A 64 -20.11 0.87 -1.86
C GLY A 64 -18.66 0.44 -2.02
N VAL A 65 -17.73 1.33 -2.42
CA VAL A 65 -16.31 0.95 -2.46
C VAL A 65 -15.83 0.56 -1.06
N LEU A 66 -15.11 -0.56 -0.99
CA LEU A 66 -14.49 -1.04 0.25
C LEU A 66 -13.39 -0.06 0.72
N PRO A 67 -13.18 0.08 2.05
CA PRO A 67 -12.12 0.93 2.63
C PRO A 67 -10.73 0.68 2.03
N VAL A 68 -10.44 -0.57 1.66
CA VAL A 68 -9.19 -0.99 1.02
C VAL A 68 -8.85 -0.22 -0.26
N ALA A 69 -9.85 0.24 -1.01
CA ALA A 69 -9.60 0.97 -2.25
C ALA A 69 -8.83 2.27 -2.01
N TRP A 70 -9.15 2.99 -0.93
CA TRP A 70 -8.42 4.20 -0.53
C TRP A 70 -6.99 3.88 -0.13
N GLY A 71 -6.80 2.81 0.64
CA GLY A 71 -5.46 2.32 1.00
C GLY A 71 -4.63 1.95 -0.23
N LEU A 72 -5.22 1.27 -1.21
CA LEU A 72 -4.54 0.89 -2.44
C LEU A 72 -4.13 2.11 -3.28
N VAL A 73 -5.05 3.05 -3.48
CA VAL A 73 -4.77 4.29 -4.24
C VAL A 73 -3.67 5.10 -3.55
N ALA A 74 -3.75 5.26 -2.23
CA ALA A 74 -2.74 5.99 -1.46
C ALA A 74 -1.38 5.29 -1.47
N ALA A 75 -1.34 3.95 -1.40
CA ALA A 75 -0.10 3.19 -1.51
C ALA A 75 0.55 3.39 -2.88
N ILE A 76 -0.20 3.27 -3.97
CA ILE A 76 0.30 3.53 -5.33
C ILE A 76 0.82 4.97 -5.45
N ALA A 77 0.06 5.96 -4.99
CA ALA A 77 0.48 7.36 -5.02
C ALA A 77 1.77 7.58 -4.20
N GLY A 78 1.84 7.04 -2.99
CA GLY A 78 3.02 7.11 -2.13
C GLY A 78 4.25 6.45 -2.75
N ALA A 79 4.07 5.28 -3.38
CA ALA A 79 5.11 4.59 -4.13
C ALA A 79 5.69 5.46 -5.25
N LEU A 80 4.81 6.04 -6.08
CA LEU A 80 5.19 6.84 -7.23
C LEU A 80 5.84 8.16 -6.82
N VAL A 81 5.21 8.91 -5.92
CA VAL A 81 5.68 10.21 -5.44
C VAL A 81 6.99 10.05 -4.66
N GLY A 82 7.03 9.10 -3.71
CA GLY A 82 8.23 8.86 -2.90
C GLY A 82 9.42 8.40 -3.75
N THR A 83 9.17 7.59 -4.79
CA THR A 83 10.22 7.21 -5.76
C THR A 83 10.66 8.42 -6.58
N ALA A 84 9.72 9.19 -7.14
CA ALA A 84 10.02 10.33 -8.01
C ALA A 84 10.82 11.44 -7.32
N LEU A 85 10.53 11.71 -6.04
CA LEU A 85 11.20 12.75 -5.25
C LEU A 85 12.53 12.29 -4.61
N SER A 86 12.91 11.02 -4.79
CA SER A 86 14.09 10.44 -4.15
C SER A 86 15.19 10.09 -5.13
N ARG A 87 16.41 9.88 -4.60
CA ARG A 87 17.56 9.45 -5.40
C ARG A 87 17.42 7.95 -5.75
N PRO A 88 17.71 7.56 -7.00
CA PRO A 88 17.72 6.14 -7.38
C PRO A 88 18.66 5.30 -6.51
N PRO A 89 18.34 4.02 -6.27
CA PRO A 89 19.21 3.12 -5.52
C PRO A 89 20.54 2.88 -6.28
N PRO A 90 21.66 2.66 -5.57
CA PRO A 90 22.92 2.31 -6.20
C PRO A 90 22.82 1.02 -7.02
N ALA A 91 23.44 0.99 -8.19
CA ALA A 91 23.33 -0.14 -9.13
C ALA A 91 23.73 -1.50 -8.51
N HIS A 92 24.76 -1.52 -7.66
CA HIS A 92 25.20 -2.76 -7.00
C HIS A 92 24.14 -3.35 -6.06
N VAL A 93 23.32 -2.51 -5.40
CA VAL A 93 22.22 -2.97 -4.54
C VAL A 93 21.12 -3.60 -5.38
N VAL A 94 20.75 -2.93 -6.48
CA VAL A 94 19.71 -3.41 -7.39
C VAL A 94 20.12 -4.73 -8.03
N THR A 95 21.36 -4.86 -8.50
CA THR A 95 21.87 -6.11 -9.11
C THR A 95 21.91 -7.26 -8.11
N ARG A 96 22.26 -7.00 -6.84
CA ARG A 96 22.21 -8.03 -5.79
C ARG A 96 20.78 -8.51 -5.51
N ALA A 97 19.80 -7.61 -5.55
CA ALA A 97 18.41 -7.94 -5.23
C ALA A 97 17.62 -8.55 -6.40
N LEU A 98 17.84 -8.03 -7.62
CA LEU A 98 17.03 -8.35 -8.81
C LEU A 98 17.81 -9.09 -9.89
N GLY A 99 19.09 -9.36 -9.67
CA GLY A 99 19.98 -9.92 -10.68
C GLY A 99 20.47 -8.89 -11.71
N PRO A 100 21.32 -9.34 -12.65
CA PRO A 100 21.77 -8.50 -13.76
C PRO A 100 20.58 -8.00 -14.59
N ALA A 101 20.75 -6.83 -15.21
CA ALA A 101 19.74 -6.22 -16.09
C ALA A 101 19.70 -6.92 -17.45
#